data_AF-A0A6C0PB35-F1
#
_entry.id   AF-A0A6C0PB35-F1
#
_cell.length_a   1.000
_cell.length_b   1.000
_cell.length_c   1.000
_cell.angle_alpha   90.00
_cell.angle_beta   90.00
_cell.angle_gamma   90.00
#
_symmetry.space_group_name_H-M   'P 1'
#
loop_
_entity.id
_entity.type
_entity.pdbx_description
1 polymer ?
#
loop_
_entity_poly.entity_id
_entity_poly.type
_entity_poly.pdbx_seq_one_letter_code
_entity_poly.pdbx_strand_id
1 'polypeptide(L)'
;MNKYGFQIVVCCVGILLPIVFTLYFLWDIHQPKIGPVGDGKPNYPTFIQMVPAACCVLMGALNLPVAIMRYRQNKKAQTNDQRNEEPLD
;
A
#
# COMPACT_ATOMS: atom_id res chain seq x y z
N MET A 1 -2.89 -18.72 -0.67
CA MET A 1 -2.72 -17.50 -1.49
C MET A 1 -1.29 -17.49 -2.04
N ASN A 2 -1.09 -17.30 -3.35
CA ASN A 2 0.26 -17.31 -3.95
C ASN A 2 1.11 -16.17 -3.35
N LYS A 3 2.35 -16.47 -2.91
CA LYS A 3 3.27 -15.50 -2.28
C LYS A 3 3.44 -14.21 -3.09
N TYR A 4 3.45 -14.34 -4.42
CA TYR A 4 3.58 -13.21 -5.35
C TYR A 4 2.30 -12.36 -5.43
N GLY A 5 1.12 -12.98 -5.30
CA GLY A 5 -0.15 -12.26 -5.22
C GLY A 5 -0.32 -11.52 -3.89
N PHE A 6 0.11 -12.14 -2.78
CA PHE A 6 0.14 -11.49 -1.47
C PHE A 6 1.05 -10.25 -1.47
N GLN A 7 2.20 -10.32 -2.13
CA GLN A 7 3.12 -9.18 -2.23
C GLN A 7 2.49 -7.98 -2.95
N ILE A 8 1.70 -8.21 -4.00
CA ILE A 8 0.95 -7.14 -4.70
C ILE A 8 -0.10 -6.52 -3.76
N VAL A 9 -0.86 -7.35 -3.03
CA VAL A 9 -1.87 -6.88 -2.08
C VAL A 9 -1.23 -6.02 -0.99
N VAL A 10 -0.11 -6.45 -0.41
CA VAL A 10 0.63 -5.68 0.61
C VAL A 10 1.11 -4.35 0.04
N CYS A 11 1.58 -4.29 -1.21
CA CYS A 11 1.95 -3.03 -1.86
C CYS A 11 0.74 -2.09 -2.03
N CYS A 12 -0.40 -2.62 -2.48
CA CYS A 12 -1.63 -1.84 -2.60
C CYS A 12 -2.11 -1.29 -1.25
N VAL A 13 -2.10 -2.11 -0.21
CA VAL A 13 -2.45 -1.68 1.16
C VAL A 13 -1.46 -0.63 1.67
N GLY A 14 -0.16 -0.83 1.44
CA GLY A 14 0.89 0.13 1.81
C GLY A 14 0.79 1.50 1.11
N ILE A 15 0.13 1.57 -0.05
CA ILE A 15 -0.18 2.85 -0.72
C ILE A 15 -1.49 3.44 -0.19
N LEU A 16 -2.56 2.63 -0.12
CA LEU A 16 -3.91 3.12 0.21
C LEU A 16 -4.04 3.55 1.68
N LEU A 17 -3.46 2.78 2.59
CA LEU A 17 -3.59 2.99 4.03
C LEU A 17 -3.05 4.38 4.45
N PRO A 18 -1.80 4.78 4.15
CA PRO A 18 -1.32 6.13 4.49
C PRO A 18 -2.12 7.25 3.83
N ILE A 19 -2.69 7.05 2.63
CA ILE A 19 -3.55 8.05 1.98
C ILE A 19 -4.85 8.24 2.77
N VAL A 20 -5.52 7.14 3.12
CA VAL A 20 -6.77 7.18 3.91
C VAL A 20 -6.53 7.81 5.28
N PHE A 21 -5.44 7.44 5.96
CA PHE A 21 -5.07 8.04 7.24
C PHE A 21 -4.78 9.53 7.11
N THR A 22 -4.09 9.96 6.06
CA THR A 22 -3.81 11.39 5.83
C THR A 22 -5.10 12.18 5.61
N LEU A 23 -6.02 11.65 4.79
CA LEU A 23 -7.33 12.28 4.55
C LEU A 23 -8.18 12.35 5.83
N TYR A 24 -8.18 11.27 6.62
CA TYR A 24 -8.86 11.23 7.91
C TYR A 24 -8.28 12.25 8.89
N PHE A 25 -6.95 12.35 8.96
CA PHE A 25 -6.27 13.31 9.82
C PHE A 25 -6.55 14.75 9.39
N LEU A 26 -6.57 15.01 8.08
CA LEU A 26 -6.93 16.32 7.53
C LEU A 26 -8.36 16.69 7.89
N TRP A 27 -9.30 15.75 7.77
CA TRP A 27 -10.68 15.94 8.22
C TRP A 27 -10.72 16.29 9.71
N ASP A 28 -10.08 15.47 10.57
CA ASP A 28 -10.09 15.62 12.03
C ASP A 28 -9.51 16.97 12.49
N ILE A 29 -8.49 17.49 11.80
CA ILE A 29 -7.90 18.81 12.11
C ILE A 29 -8.87 19.95 11.85
N HIS A 30 -9.72 19.84 10.83
CA HIS A 30 -10.69 20.88 10.49
C HIS A 30 -11.94 20.82 11.38
N GLN A 31 -12.10 19.78 12.19
CA GLN A 31 -13.19 19.75 13.16
C GLN A 31 -12.88 20.71 14.32
N PRO A 32 -13.83 21.59 14.68
CA PRO A 32 -13.65 22.50 15.80
C PRO A 32 -13.61 21.68 17.10
N LYS A 33 -12.41 21.47 17.64
CA LYS A 33 -12.21 20.80 18.92
C LYS A 33 -12.46 21.82 20.04
N ILE A 34 -13.74 22.08 20.31
CA ILE A 34 -14.20 22.99 21.38
C ILE A 34 -14.67 22.12 22.55
N GLY A 35 -13.98 22.17 23.69
CA GLY A 35 -14.32 21.37 24.89
C GLY A 35 -13.10 21.02 25.75
N PRO A 36 -13.25 20.17 26.78
CA PRO A 36 -12.18 19.84 27.76
C PRO A 36 -10.93 19.15 27.18
N VAL A 37 -10.91 18.88 25.87
CA VAL A 37 -9.84 18.16 25.15
C VAL A 37 -9.16 19.00 24.07
N GLY A 38 -9.41 20.32 23.96
CA GLY A 38 -8.72 21.15 22.96
C GLY A 38 -8.95 22.66 23.05
N ASP A 39 -7.91 23.43 22.67
CA ASP A 39 -7.87 24.90 22.66
C ASP A 39 -8.55 25.53 21.42
N GLY A 40 -9.32 24.76 20.66
CA GLY A 40 -9.98 25.24 19.42
C GLY A 40 -9.04 25.59 18.27
N LYS A 41 -7.73 25.37 18.39
CA LYS A 41 -6.74 25.63 17.34
C LYS A 41 -6.45 24.37 16.53
N PRO A 42 -6.46 24.43 15.18
CA PRO A 42 -6.06 23.31 14.34
C PRO A 42 -4.58 22.99 14.55
N ASN A 43 -4.28 21.74 14.90
CA ASN A 43 -2.93 21.24 15.07
C ASN A 43 -2.47 20.55 13.77
N TYR A 44 -1.78 21.29 12.92
CA TYR A 44 -1.28 20.76 11.65
C TYR A 44 -0.06 19.86 11.89
N PRO A 45 0.02 18.69 11.23
CA PRO A 45 1.15 17.81 11.36
C PRO A 45 2.41 18.51 10.83
N THR A 46 3.50 18.36 11.57
CA THR A 46 4.79 18.89 11.15
C THR A 46 5.33 18.09 9.96
N PHE A 47 6.21 18.71 9.16
CA PHE A 47 6.82 18.04 8.00
C PHE A 47 7.45 16.67 8.37
N ILE A 48 8.12 16.59 9.51
CA ILE A 48 8.75 15.37 10.02
C ILE A 48 7.70 14.27 10.31
N GLN A 49 6.50 14.62 10.75
CA GLN A 49 5.41 13.66 10.99
C GLN A 49 4.82 13.10 9.68
N MET A 50 4.98 13.80 8.55
CA MET A 50 4.53 13.31 7.24
C MET A 50 5.56 12.40 6.55
N VAL A 51 6.84 12.45 6.93
CA VAL A 51 7.91 11.64 6.33
C VAL A 51 7.61 10.14 6.36
N PRO A 52 7.17 9.53 7.48
CA PRO A 52 6.87 8.10 7.52
C PRO A 52 5.77 7.69 6.53
N ALA A 53 4.71 8.50 6.42
CA ALA A 53 3.61 8.23 5.48
C ALA A 53 4.09 8.33 4.03
N ALA A 54 4.88 9.36 3.70
CA ALA A 54 5.47 9.52 2.39
C ALA A 54 6.42 8.36 2.02
N CYS A 55 7.30 7.94 2.94
CA CYS A 55 8.18 6.79 2.74
C CYS A 55 7.40 5.49 2.51
N CYS A 56 6.28 5.28 3.23
CA CYS A 56 5.43 4.11 3.06
C CYS A 56 4.79 4.06 1.67
N VAL A 57 4.24 5.19 1.20
CA VAL A 57 3.67 5.32 -0.15
C VAL A 57 4.74 5.07 -1.21
N LEU A 58 5.93 5.68 -1.07
CA LEU A 58 7.04 5.52 -2.01
C LEU A 58 7.52 4.08 -2.07
N MET A 59 7.70 3.41 -0.93
CA MET A 59 8.07 1.98 -0.90
C MET A 59 7.01 1.10 -1.56
N GLY A 60 5.72 1.35 -1.31
CA GLY A 60 4.63 0.62 -1.97
C GLY A 60 4.65 0.82 -3.48
N ALA A 61 4.75 2.07 -3.94
CA ALA A 61 4.74 2.43 -5.36
C ALA A 61 5.95 1.90 -6.14
N LEU A 62 7.15 1.96 -5.56
CA LEU A 62 8.38 1.46 -6.19
C LEU A 62 8.42 -0.07 -6.24
N ASN A 63 7.88 -0.76 -5.23
CA ASN A 63 7.86 -2.23 -5.19
C ASN A 63 6.73 -2.86 -6.01
N LEU A 64 5.65 -2.13 -6.27
CA LEU A 64 4.50 -2.61 -7.05
C LEU A 64 4.88 -3.13 -8.46
N PRO A 65 5.63 -2.40 -9.31
CA PRO A 65 5.99 -2.91 -10.64
C PRO A 65 6.88 -4.16 -10.57
N VAL A 66 7.79 -4.23 -9.60
CA VAL A 66 8.65 -5.41 -9.38
C VAL A 66 7.81 -6.62 -8.95
N ALA A 67 6.85 -6.42 -8.05
CA ALA A 67 5.92 -7.47 -7.61
C ALA A 67 5.06 -7.99 -8.77
N ILE A 68 4.55 -7.11 -9.62
CA ILE A 68 3.78 -7.47 -10.82
C ILE A 68 4.65 -8.27 -11.81
N MET A 69 5.88 -7.84 -12.07
CA MET A 69 6.80 -8.56 -12.96
C MET A 69 7.10 -9.97 -12.44
N ARG A 70 7.39 -10.11 -11.15
CA ARG A 70 7.64 -11.43 -10.52
C ARG A 70 6.40 -12.33 -10.55
N TYR A 71 5.21 -11.77 -10.32
CA TYR A 71 3.96 -12.52 -10.43
C TYR A 71 3.74 -13.06 -11.85
N ARG A 72 3.98 -12.23 -12.88
CA ARG A 72 3.86 -12.63 -14.29
C ARG A 72 4.87 -13.72 -14.66
N GLN A 73 6.11 -13.61 -14.20
CA GLN A 73 7.15 -14.62 -14.45
C GLN A 73 6.79 -15.95 -13.80
N ASN A 74 6.34 -15.94 -12.55
CA ASN A 74 5.98 -17.17 -11.84
C ASN A 74 4.76 -17.85 -12.46
N LYS A 75 3.78 -17.08 -12.94
CA LYS A 75 2.63 -17.63 -13.67
C LYS A 75 3.06 -18.31 -14.98
N LYS A 76 3.98 -17.68 -15.74
CA LYS A 76 4.52 -18.27 -16.99
C LYS A 76 5.30 -19.56 -16.73
N ALA A 77 6.10 -19.61 -15.67
CA ALA A 77 6.84 -20.81 -15.29
C ALA A 77 5.89 -21.98 -14.98
N GLN A 78 4.85 -21.74 -14.17
CA GLN A 78 3.85 -22.77 -13.84
C GLN A 78 3.08 -23.27 -15.07
N THR A 79 2.72 -22.40 -16.01
CA THR A 79 2.03 -22.82 -17.25
C THR A 79 2.92 -23.66 -18.17
N ASN A 80 4.23 -23.38 -18.23
CA ASN A 80 5.15 -24.18 -19.04
C ASN A 80 5.43 -25.55 -18.41
N ASP A 81 5.48 -25.64 -17.09
CA ASP A 81 5.63 -26.93 -16.39
C ASP A 81 4.43 -27.84 -16.69
N GLN A 82 3.20 -27.32 -16.53
CA GLN A 82 1.98 -28.08 -16.81
C GLN A 82 1.86 -28.57 -18.26
N ARG A 83 2.36 -27.80 -19.24
CA ARG A 83 2.40 -28.24 -20.65
C ARG A 83 3.43 -29.32 -20.95
N ASN A 84 4.50 -29.40 -20.16
CA ASN A 84 5.51 -30.45 -20.34
C ASN A 84 5.10 -31.75 -19.64
N GLU A 85 4.11 -31.68 -18.74
CA GLU A 85 3.54 -32.83 -18.02
C GLU A 85 2.29 -33.43 -18.71
N GLU A 86 1.69 -32.73 -19.69
CA GLU A 86 0.65 -33.32 -20.55
C GLU A 86 1.31 -34.30 -21.54
N PRO A 87 0.93 -35.59 -21.53
CA PRO A 87 1.45 -36.56 -22.49
C PRO A 87 1.04 -36.15 -23.90
N LEU A 88 2.00 -36.23 -24.83
CA LEU A 88 1.74 -36.03 -26.26
C LEU A 88 0.93 -37.24 -26.76
N ASP A 89 -0.40 -37.10 -26.80
CA ASP A 89 -1.32 -38.07 -27.42
C ASP A 89 -1.19 -38.07 -28.96
#